data_AF-A0A6C0KU98-F1
#
_entry.id   AF-A0A6C0KU98-F1
#
_cell.length_a   1.000
_cell.length_b   1.000
_cell.length_c   1.000
_cell.angle_alpha   90.00
_cell.angle_beta   90.00
_cell.angle_gamma   90.00
#
_symmetry.space_group_name_H-M   'P 1'
#
loop_
_entity.id
_entity.type
_entity.pdbx_description
1 polymer ?
#
loop_
_entity_poly.entity_id
_entity_poly.type
_entity_poly.pdbx_seq_one_letter_code
_entity_poly.pdbx_strand_id
1 'polypeptide(L)'
;MKDFISKSIKLINNSKRYGYYAIQDIPAMSIILIETAKVDLLDNNRYHEMFQILYKIFNNKPQKIKQKFMNLLPSAIKDKCSSLVSYDILRADLMNLEDDIMKKYFLSMNPQELQLYCMKYISNAFGNSEPILLFNGAMFNHSCIPNIKFIQDGNIMYFVTIRDIKSGEELFDNYVNLNLCNQERQKRLISQYGFRCNCNRCESVESSRSVDYYKYRKYIQLMENITLDQCIATY
;
A
#
# COMPACT_ATOMS: atom_id res chain seq x y z
N MET A 1 -8.98 -19.50 1.64
CA MET A 1 -7.86 -19.71 0.70
C MET A 1 -6.56 -19.42 1.45
N LYS A 2 -5.44 -20.10 1.16
CA LYS A 2 -4.15 -19.83 1.83
C LYS A 2 -3.41 -18.70 1.12
N ASP A 3 -2.59 -17.95 1.85
CA ASP A 3 -1.63 -17.02 1.25
C ASP A 3 -0.81 -17.72 0.16
N PHE A 4 -0.51 -16.98 -0.91
CA PHE A 4 0.24 -17.47 -2.05
C PHE A 4 1.20 -16.39 -2.55
N ILE A 5 2.42 -16.79 -2.92
CA ILE A 5 3.38 -15.96 -3.65
C ILE A 5 3.90 -16.82 -4.79
N SER A 6 3.76 -16.34 -6.02
CA SER A 6 4.20 -17.07 -7.20
C SER A 6 5.71 -17.27 -7.18
N LYS A 7 6.16 -18.46 -7.60
CA LYS A 7 7.59 -18.76 -7.77
C LYS A 7 8.22 -17.93 -8.89
N SER A 8 7.42 -17.32 -9.76
CA SER A 8 7.87 -16.47 -10.85
C SER A 8 8.33 -15.07 -10.40
N ILE A 9 8.12 -14.72 -9.13
CA ILE A 9 8.57 -13.45 -8.55
C ILE A 9 9.47 -13.70 -7.34
N LYS A 10 10.37 -12.74 -7.07
CA LYS A 10 11.27 -12.77 -5.93
C LYS A 10 11.36 -11.39 -5.29
N LEU A 11 11.22 -11.35 -3.96
CA LEU A 11 11.54 -10.15 -3.18
C LEU A 11 13.06 -9.95 -3.18
N ILE A 12 13.51 -8.81 -3.69
CA ILE A 12 14.89 -8.37 -3.60
C ILE A 12 14.92 -7.25 -2.56
N ASN A 13 15.77 -7.39 -1.55
CA ASN A 13 15.98 -6.38 -0.52
C ASN A 13 17.49 -6.26 -0.26
N ASN A 14 18.13 -5.32 -0.94
CA ASN A 14 19.53 -4.96 -0.76
C ASN A 14 19.73 -3.46 -0.98
N SER A 15 20.97 -2.97 -0.83
CA SER A 15 21.29 -1.54 -0.94
C SER A 15 20.99 -0.90 -2.30
N LYS A 16 20.79 -1.71 -3.35
CA LYS A 16 20.54 -1.22 -4.72
C LYS A 16 19.09 -1.39 -5.17
N ARG A 17 18.38 -2.40 -4.66
CA ARG A 17 17.03 -2.77 -5.09
C ARG A 17 16.21 -3.23 -3.89
N TYR A 18 14.99 -2.73 -3.81
CA TYR A 18 14.01 -3.08 -2.79
C TYR A 18 12.65 -3.24 -3.48
N GLY A 19 12.10 -4.45 -3.55
CA GLY A 19 10.81 -4.71 -4.20
C GLY A 19 10.72 -6.12 -4.81
N TYR A 20 9.56 -6.46 -5.37
CA TYR A 20 9.40 -7.72 -6.11
C TYR A 20 9.88 -7.58 -7.55
N TYR A 21 10.61 -8.59 -8.03
CA TYR A 21 11.09 -8.69 -9.41
C TYR A 21 10.65 -10.01 -10.02
N ALA A 22 10.31 -10.00 -11.31
CA ALA A 22 10.07 -11.20 -12.09
C ALA A 22 11.39 -11.94 -12.30
N ILE A 23 11.40 -13.26 -12.09
CA ILE A 23 12.57 -14.12 -12.35
C ILE A 23 12.41 -14.98 -13.61
N GLN A 24 11.25 -14.88 -14.25
CA GLN A 24 10.90 -15.47 -15.54
C GLN A 24 9.83 -14.60 -16.19
N ASP A 25 9.52 -14.84 -17.47
CA ASP A 25 8.41 -14.18 -18.13
C ASP A 25 7.07 -14.57 -17.47
N ILE A 26 6.19 -13.59 -17.27
CA ILE A 26 4.87 -13.75 -16.65
C ILE A 26 3.83 -13.18 -17.62
N PRO A 27 2.85 -13.97 -18.08
CA PRO A 27 1.77 -13.48 -18.91
C PRO A 27 0.92 -12.41 -18.21
N ALA A 28 0.24 -11.56 -18.98
CA ALA A 28 -0.84 -10.72 -18.48
C ALA A 28 -1.91 -11.55 -17.75
N MET A 29 -2.60 -10.92 -16.80
CA MET A 29 -3.73 -11.50 -16.04
C MET A 29 -3.34 -12.69 -15.13
N SER A 30 -2.05 -12.88 -14.88
CA SER A 30 -1.55 -13.90 -13.96
C SER A 30 -1.69 -13.44 -12.51
N ILE A 31 -2.25 -14.28 -11.64
CA ILE A 31 -2.21 -14.07 -10.19
C ILE A 31 -0.79 -14.36 -9.68
N ILE A 32 -0.15 -13.35 -9.10
CA ILE A 32 1.24 -13.44 -8.62
C ILE A 32 1.35 -13.46 -7.09
N LEU A 33 0.34 -12.96 -6.39
CA LEU A 33 0.29 -12.93 -4.94
C LEU A 33 -1.16 -12.93 -4.46
N ILE A 34 -1.45 -13.75 -3.45
CA ILE A 34 -2.72 -13.75 -2.71
C ILE A 34 -2.37 -13.58 -1.24
N GLU A 35 -2.91 -12.56 -0.60
CA GLU A 35 -2.69 -12.33 0.83
C GLU A 35 -4.01 -12.03 1.53
N THR A 36 -4.31 -12.80 2.57
CA THR A 36 -5.44 -12.53 3.46
C THR A 36 -5.04 -11.48 4.51
N ALA A 37 -5.96 -10.55 4.81
CA ALA A 37 -5.82 -9.58 5.89
C ALA A 37 -5.26 -10.21 7.16
N LYS A 38 -4.20 -9.61 7.72
CA LYS A 38 -3.47 -10.20 8.86
C LYS A 38 -4.01 -9.76 10.21
N VAL A 39 -4.86 -8.74 10.22
CA VAL A 39 -5.47 -8.18 11.42
C VAL A 39 -6.93 -7.90 11.08
N ASP A 40 -7.84 -8.73 11.59
CA ASP A 40 -9.28 -8.47 11.49
C ASP A 40 -9.64 -7.24 12.35
N LEU A 41 -10.65 -6.45 11.99
CA LEU A 41 -11.18 -5.37 12.84
C LEU A 41 -11.91 -5.98 14.05
N LEU A 42 -11.97 -5.28 15.20
CA LEU A 42 -12.53 -5.85 16.43
C LEU A 42 -14.04 -6.00 16.38
N ASP A 43 -14.73 -5.05 15.76
CA ASP A 43 -16.19 -5.01 15.66
C ASP A 43 -16.59 -3.87 14.70
N ASN A 44 -17.84 -3.85 14.25
CA ASN A 44 -18.46 -2.72 13.51
C ASN A 44 -18.62 -1.44 14.36
N ASN A 45 -18.01 -1.38 15.55
CA ASN A 45 -18.02 -0.20 16.40
C ASN A 45 -16.99 0.80 15.88
N ARG A 46 -17.51 1.98 15.51
CA ARG A 46 -16.87 3.10 14.82
C ARG A 46 -15.71 3.75 15.61
N TYR A 47 -14.62 3.04 15.89
CA TYR A 47 -13.36 3.70 16.24
C TYR A 47 -12.54 3.96 14.98
N HIS A 48 -11.60 4.91 15.05
CA HIS A 48 -10.58 5.08 14.01
C HIS A 48 -9.83 3.74 13.79
N GLU A 49 -10.10 3.07 12.66
CA GLU A 49 -9.62 1.72 12.29
C GLU A 49 -8.11 1.54 12.50
N MET A 50 -7.34 2.60 12.21
CA MET A 50 -5.89 2.66 12.43
C MET A 50 -5.52 2.33 13.88
N PHE A 51 -6.14 2.98 14.87
CA PHE A 51 -5.79 2.77 16.28
C PHE A 51 -6.18 1.36 16.75
N GLN A 52 -7.29 0.82 16.24
CA GLN A 52 -7.68 -0.57 16.53
C GLN A 52 -6.64 -1.57 16.02
N ILE A 53 -6.21 -1.40 14.76
CA ILE A 53 -5.22 -2.27 14.12
C ILE A 53 -3.87 -2.16 14.82
N LEU A 54 -3.41 -0.94 15.11
CA LEU A 54 -2.18 -0.72 15.85
C LEU A 54 -2.25 -1.35 17.25
N TYR A 55 -3.34 -1.13 17.98
CA TYR A 55 -3.51 -1.70 19.32
C TYR A 55 -3.46 -3.24 19.28
N LYS A 56 -4.10 -3.86 18.29
CA LYS A 56 -4.00 -5.31 18.03
C LYS A 56 -2.57 -5.76 17.74
N ILE A 57 -1.86 -5.07 16.85
CA ILE A 57 -0.49 -5.43 16.46
C ILE A 57 0.44 -5.43 17.68
N PHE A 58 0.31 -4.43 18.55
CA PHE A 58 1.23 -4.27 19.67
C PHE A 58 0.84 -5.02 20.95
N ASN A 59 -0.44 -5.38 21.12
CA ASN A 59 -0.92 -6.08 22.31
C ASN A 59 -1.28 -7.58 22.08
N ASN A 60 -1.39 -8.06 20.83
CA ASN A 60 -1.64 -9.48 20.56
C ASN A 60 -0.37 -10.35 20.61
N LYS A 61 -0.56 -11.63 20.98
CA LYS A 61 0.50 -12.63 21.18
C LYS A 61 0.79 -13.50 19.94
N PRO A 62 1.00 -12.89 18.76
CA PRO A 62 2.21 -13.28 18.06
C PRO A 62 3.12 -12.08 17.83
N GLN A 63 4.27 -12.09 18.50
CA GLN A 63 5.35 -11.11 18.28
C GLN A 63 5.80 -11.02 16.81
N LYS A 64 5.55 -12.08 16.02
CA LYS A 64 5.84 -12.13 14.58
C LYS A 64 5.07 -11.07 13.78
N ILE A 65 3.83 -10.76 14.13
CA ILE A 65 3.04 -9.71 13.44
C ILE A 65 3.64 -8.34 13.73
N LYS A 66 3.93 -8.06 15.01
CA LYS A 66 4.65 -6.86 15.43
C LYS A 66 5.97 -6.73 14.69
N GLN A 67 6.78 -7.78 14.62
CA GLN A 67 8.06 -7.74 13.89
C GLN A 67 7.89 -7.42 12.40
N LYS A 68 6.91 -8.05 11.73
CA LYS A 68 6.59 -7.74 10.33
C LYS A 68 6.16 -6.29 10.14
N PHE A 69 5.30 -5.78 11.02
CA PHE A 69 4.87 -4.38 11.00
C PHE A 69 6.05 -3.42 11.20
N MET A 70 6.94 -3.70 12.14
CA MET A 70 8.12 -2.88 12.39
C MET A 70 9.05 -2.80 11.17
N ASN A 71 9.09 -3.85 10.34
CA ASN A 71 9.87 -3.90 9.11
C ASN A 71 9.25 -3.11 7.94
N LEU A 72 8.00 -2.65 8.04
CA LEU A 72 7.39 -1.82 7.01
C LEU A 72 8.05 -0.43 6.95
N LEU A 73 8.05 0.20 5.78
CA LEU A 73 8.47 1.59 5.65
C LEU A 73 7.34 2.54 6.08
N PRO A 74 7.62 3.77 6.52
CA PRO A 74 8.94 4.34 6.71
C PRO A 74 9.63 3.81 8.00
N SER A 75 10.97 3.83 8.01
CA SER A 75 11.77 3.49 9.20
C SER A 75 11.98 4.67 10.16
N ALA A 76 11.74 5.89 9.69
CA ALA A 76 11.87 7.13 10.47
C ALA A 76 10.91 8.21 9.95
N ILE A 77 10.58 9.18 10.79
CA ILE A 77 9.78 10.35 10.41
C ILE A 77 10.67 11.28 9.56
N LYS A 78 10.19 11.67 8.37
CA LYS A 78 10.83 12.68 7.51
C LYS A 78 9.99 13.95 7.49
N ASP A 79 10.65 15.12 7.44
CA ASP A 79 10.02 16.45 7.56
C ASP A 79 8.82 16.72 6.65
N LYS A 80 8.72 16.04 5.49
CA LYS A 80 7.66 16.25 4.50
C LYS A 80 6.40 15.37 4.69
N CYS A 81 6.50 14.28 5.47
CA CYS A 81 5.35 13.41 5.77
C CYS A 81 4.69 13.74 7.12
N SER A 82 5.33 14.58 7.94
CA SER A 82 4.87 14.92 9.30
C SER A 82 3.51 15.64 9.31
N SER A 83 3.12 16.31 8.21
CA SER A 83 1.89 17.09 8.19
C SER A 83 0.61 16.25 8.21
N LEU A 84 0.64 15.01 7.70
CA LEU A 84 -0.54 14.10 7.73
C LEU A 84 -0.75 13.42 9.08
N VAL A 85 0.26 13.42 9.93
CA VAL A 85 0.30 12.67 11.20
C VAL A 85 0.94 13.49 12.31
N SER A 86 0.74 14.81 12.31
CA SER A 86 1.28 15.63 13.40
C SER A 86 0.70 15.12 14.73
N TYR A 87 1.51 15.14 15.79
CA TYR A 87 1.03 14.64 17.09
C TYR A 87 -0.22 15.36 17.57
N ASP A 88 -0.37 16.64 17.26
CA ASP A 88 -1.55 17.42 17.66
C ASP A 88 -2.84 16.88 17.01
N ILE A 89 -2.77 16.51 15.72
CA ILE A 89 -3.88 15.85 15.01
C ILE A 89 -4.15 14.48 15.63
N LEU A 90 -3.11 13.65 15.77
CA LEU A 90 -3.26 12.30 16.34
C LEU A 90 -3.82 12.35 17.77
N ARG A 91 -3.38 13.33 18.58
CA ARG A 91 -3.86 13.53 19.94
C ARG A 91 -5.32 13.94 19.95
N ALA A 92 -5.75 14.83 19.06
CA ALA A 92 -7.16 15.18 18.93
C ALA A 92 -8.02 13.95 18.59
N ASP A 93 -7.58 13.12 17.64
CA ASP A 93 -8.26 11.87 17.28
C ASP A 93 -8.31 10.89 18.46
N LEU A 94 -7.22 10.74 19.21
CA LEU A 94 -7.17 9.90 20.42
C LEU A 94 -8.13 10.38 21.51
N MET A 95 -8.28 11.70 21.69
CA MET A 95 -9.20 12.25 22.70
C MET A 95 -10.67 11.95 22.35
N ASN A 96 -10.98 11.80 21.06
CA ASN A 96 -12.29 11.42 20.55
C ASN A 96 -12.60 9.92 20.63
N LEU A 97 -11.62 9.06 20.99
CA LEU A 97 -11.88 7.64 21.19
C LEU A 97 -12.79 7.41 22.41
N GLU A 98 -13.81 6.58 22.28
CA GLU A 98 -14.65 6.18 23.44
C GLU A 98 -13.95 5.12 24.31
N ASP A 99 -13.09 4.29 23.71
CA ASP A 99 -12.34 3.24 24.43
C ASP A 99 -11.22 3.85 25.28
N ASP A 100 -11.46 3.95 26.59
CA ASP A 100 -10.49 4.48 27.55
C ASP A 100 -9.23 3.62 27.71
N ILE A 101 -9.29 2.32 27.44
CA ILE A 101 -8.12 1.43 27.51
C ILE A 101 -7.19 1.76 26.35
N MET A 102 -7.74 1.80 25.13
CA MET A 102 -6.98 2.13 23.93
C MET A 102 -6.45 3.58 23.98
N LYS A 103 -7.28 4.51 24.44
CA LYS A 103 -6.89 5.91 24.64
C LYS A 103 -5.71 6.02 25.62
N LYS A 104 -5.80 5.42 26.81
CA LYS A 104 -4.71 5.44 27.80
C LYS A 104 -3.44 4.79 27.25
N TYR A 105 -3.58 3.66 26.56
CA TYR A 105 -2.46 2.97 25.92
C TYR A 105 -1.66 3.90 24.99
N PHE A 106 -2.31 4.52 24.00
CA PHE A 106 -1.61 5.39 23.06
C PHE A 106 -1.16 6.72 23.67
N LEU A 107 -1.89 7.28 24.64
CA LEU A 107 -1.46 8.49 25.35
C LEU A 107 -0.22 8.27 26.24
N SER A 108 0.03 7.03 26.68
CA SER A 108 1.24 6.67 27.42
C SER A 108 2.47 6.40 26.54
N MET A 109 2.28 6.26 25.22
CA MET A 109 3.35 5.98 24.27
C MET A 109 4.19 7.23 23.98
N ASN A 110 5.46 7.05 23.60
CA ASN A 110 6.27 8.16 23.12
C ASN A 110 5.61 8.81 21.88
N PRO A 111 5.43 10.15 21.84
CA PRO A 111 4.77 10.83 20.72
C PRO A 111 5.39 10.56 19.34
N GLN A 112 6.71 10.42 19.25
CA GLN A 112 7.41 10.14 18.00
C GLN A 112 7.22 8.68 17.56
N GLU A 113 7.18 7.74 18.52
CA GLU A 113 6.86 6.34 18.21
C GLU A 113 5.43 6.21 17.68
N LEU A 114 4.46 6.84 18.35
CA LEU A 114 3.07 6.84 17.92
C LEU A 114 2.94 7.41 16.49
N GLN A 115 3.56 8.56 16.23
CA GLN A 115 3.59 9.15 14.89
C GLN A 115 4.18 8.19 13.86
N LEU A 116 5.32 7.56 14.16
CA LEU A 116 5.95 6.61 13.25
C LEU A 116 5.07 5.38 12.98
N TYR A 117 4.36 4.87 13.99
CA TYR A 117 3.45 3.74 13.82
C TYR A 117 2.23 4.11 13.00
N CYS A 118 1.63 5.28 13.23
CA CYS A 118 0.56 5.81 12.39
C CYS A 118 1.04 6.01 10.94
N MET A 119 2.24 6.53 10.72
CA MET A 119 2.82 6.66 9.38
C MET A 119 3.02 5.30 8.69
N LYS A 120 3.60 4.31 9.39
CA LYS A 120 3.74 2.94 8.84
C LYS A 120 2.39 2.37 8.46
N TYR A 121 1.34 2.59 9.26
CA TYR A 121 0.01 2.15 8.89
C TYR A 121 -0.49 2.86 7.63
N ILE A 122 -0.51 4.20 7.61
CA ILE A 122 -1.05 5.00 6.51
C ILE A 122 -0.30 4.77 5.18
N SER A 123 1.01 4.49 5.24
CA SER A 123 1.82 4.22 4.06
C SER A 123 1.71 2.78 3.53
N ASN A 124 1.11 1.84 4.26
CA ASN A 124 1.06 0.41 3.86
C ASN A 124 -0.33 -0.22 3.96
N ALA A 125 -1.34 0.51 4.43
CA ALA A 125 -2.72 0.05 4.40
C ALA A 125 -3.23 0.06 2.95
N PHE A 126 -3.93 -1.02 2.59
CA PHE A 126 -4.61 -1.21 1.31
C PHE A 126 -6.12 -1.18 1.51
N GLY A 127 -6.90 -1.07 0.44
CA GLY A 127 -8.34 -1.34 0.47
C GLY A 127 -9.17 -0.18 -0.07
N ASN A 128 -10.32 -0.52 -0.64
CA ASN A 128 -11.25 0.44 -1.23
C ASN A 128 -12.42 0.80 -0.29
N SER A 129 -12.78 -0.11 0.61
CA SER A 129 -13.88 0.06 1.57
C SER A 129 -13.36 0.01 3.00
N GLU A 130 -12.74 -1.11 3.38
CA GLU A 130 -12.13 -1.31 4.70
C GLU A 130 -10.61 -1.42 4.54
N PRO A 131 -9.81 -0.68 5.32
CA PRO A 131 -8.38 -0.75 5.22
C PRO A 131 -7.85 -2.09 5.76
N ILE A 132 -6.98 -2.71 4.97
CA ILE A 132 -6.33 -3.97 5.26
C ILE A 132 -4.83 -3.73 5.31
N LEU A 133 -4.20 -4.20 6.39
CA LEU A 133 -2.74 -4.25 6.44
C LEU A 133 -2.23 -5.56 5.85
N LEU A 134 -1.39 -5.43 4.83
CA LEU A 134 -0.69 -6.53 4.17
C LEU A 134 0.82 -6.42 4.45
N PHE A 135 1.53 -7.54 4.53
CA PHE A 135 2.97 -7.53 4.73
C PHE A 135 3.74 -7.91 3.46
N ASN A 136 3.19 -8.78 2.61
CA ASN A 136 3.82 -9.11 1.34
C ASN A 136 3.39 -8.11 0.27
N GLY A 137 2.09 -7.77 0.18
CA GLY A 137 1.59 -6.75 -0.74
C GLY A 137 2.25 -5.38 -0.58
N ALA A 138 2.59 -4.99 0.65
CA ALA A 138 3.28 -3.74 0.97
C ALA A 138 4.70 -3.61 0.38
N MET A 139 5.26 -4.69 -0.19
CA MET A 139 6.60 -4.68 -0.79
C MET A 139 6.59 -4.29 -2.27
N PHE A 140 5.43 -4.16 -2.92
CA PHE A 140 5.34 -3.65 -4.29
C PHE A 140 5.52 -2.15 -4.31
N ASN A 141 6.49 -1.65 -5.06
CA ASN A 141 6.74 -0.22 -5.20
C ASN A 141 5.72 0.47 -6.10
N HIS A 142 5.73 1.80 -6.08
CA HIS A 142 4.87 2.60 -6.94
C HIS A 142 5.43 2.82 -8.35
N SER A 143 4.56 2.80 -9.36
CA SER A 143 4.74 3.48 -10.63
C SER A 143 3.43 4.17 -11.07
N CYS A 144 3.50 5.29 -11.80
CA CYS A 144 2.31 5.87 -12.45
C CYS A 144 1.93 5.17 -13.77
N ILE A 145 2.74 4.19 -14.16
CA ILE A 145 2.51 3.17 -15.19
C ILE A 145 2.86 1.81 -14.56
N PRO A 146 2.06 1.34 -13.58
CA PRO A 146 2.31 0.05 -12.94
C PRO A 146 2.34 -1.13 -13.94
N ASN A 147 2.59 -2.33 -13.44
CA ASN A 147 2.46 -3.54 -14.25
C ASN A 147 1.73 -4.65 -13.50
N ILE A 148 1.24 -4.33 -12.31
CA ILE A 148 0.28 -5.11 -11.54
C ILE A 148 -0.85 -4.20 -11.05
N LYS A 149 -1.93 -4.81 -10.59
CA LYS A 149 -2.95 -4.18 -9.74
C LYS A 149 -3.34 -5.14 -8.64
N PHE A 150 -3.95 -4.64 -7.58
CA PHE A 150 -4.67 -5.48 -6.64
C PHE A 150 -6.18 -5.54 -6.97
N ILE A 151 -6.82 -6.63 -6.58
CA ILE A 151 -8.27 -6.81 -6.57
C ILE A 151 -8.62 -7.32 -5.17
N GLN A 152 -9.56 -6.64 -4.51
CA GLN A 152 -10.03 -6.99 -3.18
C GLN A 152 -11.33 -7.81 -3.28
N ASP A 153 -11.34 -8.99 -2.66
CA ASP A 153 -12.53 -9.83 -2.50
C ASP A 153 -12.65 -10.20 -1.01
N GLY A 154 -13.57 -9.51 -0.32
CA GLY A 154 -13.68 -9.55 1.13
C GLY A 154 -12.38 -9.13 1.82
N ASN A 155 -11.83 -10.04 2.64
CA ASN A 155 -10.57 -9.87 3.36
C ASN A 155 -9.35 -10.45 2.62
N ILE A 156 -9.50 -10.83 1.34
CA ILE A 156 -8.45 -11.40 0.51
C ILE A 156 -8.05 -10.40 -0.57
N MET A 157 -6.74 -10.22 -0.74
CA MET A 157 -6.16 -9.34 -1.73
C MET A 157 -5.41 -10.16 -2.78
N TYR A 158 -5.80 -10.00 -4.03
CA TYR A 158 -5.21 -10.66 -5.19
C TYR A 158 -4.38 -9.65 -5.97
N PHE A 159 -3.09 -9.89 -6.17
CA PHE A 159 -2.25 -9.09 -7.03
C PHE A 159 -2.09 -9.80 -8.36
N VAL A 160 -2.41 -9.10 -9.44
CA VAL A 160 -2.48 -9.65 -10.79
C VAL A 160 -1.66 -8.79 -11.75
N THR A 161 -0.99 -9.43 -12.72
CA THR A 161 -0.31 -8.70 -13.80
C THR A 161 -1.33 -8.09 -14.76
N ILE A 162 -1.09 -6.86 -15.22
CA ILE A 162 -2.00 -6.18 -16.17
C ILE A 162 -1.51 -6.24 -17.62
N ARG A 163 -0.27 -6.70 -17.81
CA ARG A 163 0.40 -6.91 -19.09
C ARG A 163 1.43 -8.03 -18.91
N ASP A 164 2.00 -8.50 -20.00
CA ASP A 164 3.16 -9.40 -19.93
C ASP A 164 4.33 -8.70 -19.22
N ILE A 165 5.02 -9.45 -18.37
CA ILE A 165 6.19 -9.02 -17.59
C ILE A 165 7.38 -9.86 -18.05
N LYS A 166 8.48 -9.21 -18.44
CA LYS A 166 9.72 -9.92 -18.78
C LYS A 166 10.54 -10.25 -17.54
N SER A 167 11.29 -11.36 -17.62
CA SER A 167 12.28 -11.69 -16.60
C SER A 167 13.21 -10.51 -16.31
N GLY A 168 13.41 -10.21 -15.03
CA GLY A 168 14.22 -9.09 -14.55
C GLY A 168 13.48 -7.77 -14.39
N GLU A 169 12.25 -7.63 -14.87
CA GLU A 169 11.42 -6.46 -14.59
C GLU A 169 10.99 -6.41 -13.11
N GLU A 170 10.92 -5.21 -12.55
CA GLU A 170 10.33 -4.97 -11.24
C GLU A 170 8.80 -4.91 -11.35
N LEU A 171 8.10 -5.40 -10.32
CA LEU A 171 6.65 -5.32 -10.23
C LEU A 171 6.23 -4.08 -9.45
N PHE A 172 5.42 -3.24 -10.07
CA PHE A 172 4.96 -1.97 -9.55
C PHE A 172 3.43 -1.90 -9.48
N ASP A 173 2.93 -1.43 -8.34
CA ASP A 173 1.52 -1.07 -8.10
C ASP A 173 1.30 0.45 -8.23
N ASN A 174 0.05 0.92 -8.18
CA ASN A 174 -0.28 2.35 -8.11
C ASN A 174 -0.75 2.78 -6.71
N TYR A 175 -0.13 3.83 -6.16
CA TYR A 175 -0.51 4.37 -4.84
C TYR A 175 -1.44 5.58 -4.94
N VAL A 176 -1.69 6.08 -6.15
CA VAL A 176 -2.44 7.31 -6.39
C VAL A 176 -3.42 7.11 -7.54
N ASN A 177 -4.47 7.95 -7.55
CA ASN A 177 -5.42 7.98 -8.66
C ASN A 177 -4.70 8.42 -9.95
N LEU A 178 -4.68 7.51 -10.94
CA LEU A 178 -3.99 7.73 -12.23
C LEU A 178 -4.68 8.76 -13.13
N ASN A 179 -5.90 9.20 -12.82
CA ASN A 179 -6.63 10.25 -13.55
C ASN A 179 -6.22 11.68 -13.16
N LEU A 180 -5.41 11.83 -12.10
CA LEU A 180 -4.83 13.10 -11.66
C LEU A 180 -3.69 13.53 -12.58
N CYS A 181 -3.39 14.84 -12.63
CA CYS A 181 -2.22 15.34 -13.37
C CYS A 181 -0.90 15.00 -12.65
N ASN A 182 0.24 15.19 -13.34
CA ASN A 182 1.57 14.92 -12.79
C ASN A 182 1.79 15.61 -11.42
N GLN A 183 1.50 16.92 -11.35
CA GLN A 183 1.72 17.71 -10.13
C GLN A 183 0.90 17.19 -8.95
N GLU A 184 -0.37 16.82 -9.18
CA GLU A 184 -1.25 16.25 -8.17
C GLU A 184 -0.75 14.88 -7.68
N ARG A 185 -0.32 14.00 -8.60
CA ARG A 185 0.27 12.69 -8.26
C ARG A 185 1.53 12.87 -7.42
N GLN A 186 2.46 13.73 -7.85
CA GLN A 186 3.71 14.01 -7.12
C GLN A 186 3.43 14.59 -5.74
N LYS A 187 2.49 15.54 -5.61
CA LYS A 187 2.11 16.13 -4.33
C LYS A 187 1.63 15.05 -3.35
N ARG A 188 0.74 14.15 -3.79
CA ARG A 188 0.22 13.05 -2.96
C ARG A 188 1.31 12.06 -2.56
N LEU A 189 2.17 11.66 -3.49
CA LEU A 189 3.28 10.74 -3.22
C LEU A 189 4.27 11.31 -2.21
N ILE A 190 4.59 12.59 -2.33
CA ILE A 190 5.48 13.28 -1.38
C ILE A 190 4.82 13.39 -0.01
N SER A 191 3.56 13.80 0.07
CA SER A 191 2.90 14.01 1.36
C SER A 191 2.67 12.70 2.11
N GLN A 192 2.23 11.64 1.43
CA GLN A 192 1.84 10.38 2.08
C GLN A 192 2.97 9.37 2.21
N TYR A 193 3.88 9.31 1.23
CA TYR A 193 4.93 8.29 1.16
C TYR A 193 6.35 8.87 1.20
N GLY A 194 6.51 10.19 1.09
CA GLY A 194 7.79 10.85 1.27
C GLY A 194 8.78 10.68 0.12
N PHE A 195 8.31 10.35 -1.09
CA PHE A 195 9.15 10.18 -2.27
C PHE A 195 8.59 10.89 -3.52
N ARG A 196 9.47 11.14 -4.49
CA ARG A 196 9.12 11.60 -5.84
C ARG A 196 9.14 10.42 -6.80
N CYS A 197 8.12 10.30 -7.65
CA CYS A 197 8.08 9.25 -8.66
C CYS A 197 8.84 9.68 -9.92
N ASN A 198 9.73 8.81 -10.40
CA ASN A 198 10.56 9.05 -11.58
C ASN A 198 10.24 8.06 -12.71
N CYS A 199 9.02 7.50 -12.76
CA CYS A 199 8.63 6.65 -13.89
C CYS A 199 8.52 7.46 -15.19
N ASN A 200 8.54 6.80 -16.36
CA ASN A 200 8.48 7.46 -17.67
C ASN A 200 7.28 8.42 -17.86
N ARG A 201 6.13 8.12 -17.23
CA ARG A 201 4.96 9.03 -17.22
C ARG A 201 5.20 10.31 -16.43
N CYS A 202 6.05 10.24 -15.40
CA CYS A 202 6.40 11.41 -14.60
C CYS A 202 7.54 12.22 -15.21
N GLU A 203 8.48 11.57 -15.92
CA GLU A 203 9.58 12.23 -16.62
C GLU A 203 9.14 12.92 -17.91
N SER A 204 8.13 12.40 -18.60
CA SER A 204 7.48 13.11 -19.69
C SER A 204 6.59 14.22 -19.12
N VAL A 205 7.16 15.42 -18.95
CA VAL A 205 6.49 16.60 -18.39
C VAL A 205 5.47 17.14 -19.39
N GLU A 206 4.31 16.50 -19.48
CA GLU A 206 3.12 17.07 -20.12
C GLU A 206 2.50 18.08 -19.14
N SER A 207 2.35 19.34 -19.58
CA SER A 207 1.88 20.43 -18.72
C SER A 207 0.38 20.38 -18.43
N SER A 208 -0.42 19.70 -19.27
CA SER A 208 -1.87 19.66 -19.14
C SER A 208 -2.40 18.28 -18.73
N ARG A 209 -3.40 18.28 -17.83
CA ARG A 209 -4.07 17.06 -17.35
C ARG A 209 -4.72 16.26 -18.49
N SER A 210 -5.32 16.95 -19.46
CA SER A 210 -6.02 16.31 -20.58
C SER A 210 -5.04 15.58 -21.49
N VAL A 211 -3.90 16.18 -21.86
CA VAL A 211 -2.91 15.54 -22.74
C VAL A 211 -2.29 14.31 -22.07
N ASP A 212 -1.89 14.41 -20.79
CA ASP A 212 -1.40 13.25 -20.01
C ASP A 212 -2.47 12.16 -19.94
N TYR A 213 -3.73 12.50 -19.63
CA TYR A 213 -4.82 11.53 -19.59
C TYR A 213 -5.02 10.84 -20.94
N TYR A 214 -5.15 11.57 -22.06
CA TYR A 214 -5.39 10.97 -23.37
C TYR A 214 -4.26 10.05 -23.81
N LYS A 215 -3.01 10.38 -23.48
CA LYS A 215 -1.83 9.55 -23.74
C LYS A 215 -1.88 8.21 -23.00
N TYR A 216 -2.32 8.21 -21.74
CA TYR A 216 -2.34 7.02 -20.88
C TYR A 216 -3.74 6.39 -20.71
N ARG A 217 -4.79 6.91 -21.37
CA ARG A 217 -6.19 6.48 -21.15
C ARG A 217 -6.40 4.99 -21.40
N LYS A 218 -5.81 4.43 -22.47
CA LYS A 218 -5.96 3.00 -22.81
C LYS A 218 -5.40 2.12 -21.70
N TYR A 219 -4.29 2.57 -21.14
CA TYR A 219 -3.60 1.89 -20.05
C TYR A 219 -4.39 1.99 -18.74
N ILE A 220 -4.94 3.17 -18.41
CA ILE A 220 -5.81 3.36 -17.24
C ILE A 220 -7.07 2.49 -17.35
N GLN A 221 -7.74 2.51 -18.51
CA GLN A 221 -8.92 1.69 -18.78
C GLN A 221 -8.61 0.19 -18.68
N LEU A 222 -7.45 -0.26 -19.15
CA LEU A 222 -7.03 -1.66 -19.00
C LEU A 222 -6.95 -2.06 -17.52
N MET A 223 -6.36 -1.21 -16.67
CA MET A 223 -6.33 -1.48 -15.23
C MET A 223 -7.72 -1.52 -14.61
N GLU A 224 -8.62 -0.63 -15.01
CA GLU A 224 -9.99 -0.57 -14.47
C GLU A 224 -10.81 -1.82 -14.88
N ASN A 225 -10.57 -2.36 -16.07
CA ASN A 225 -11.39 -3.43 -16.65
C ASN A 225 -10.95 -4.87 -16.29
N ILE A 226 -9.73 -5.09 -15.80
CA ILE A 226 -9.30 -6.43 -15.37
C ILE A 226 -10.06 -6.85 -14.11
N THR A 227 -10.78 -7.98 -14.22
CA THR A 227 -11.58 -8.55 -13.13
C THR A 227 -10.94 -9.82 -12.55
N LEU A 228 -11.38 -10.20 -11.35
CA LEU A 228 -10.88 -11.41 -10.68
C LEU A 228 -11.26 -12.68 -11.45
N ASP A 229 -12.49 -12.78 -11.95
CA ASP A 229 -12.97 -13.94 -12.72
C ASP A 229 -12.11 -14.22 -13.95
N GLN A 230 -11.70 -13.18 -14.66
CA GLN A 230 -10.82 -13.32 -15.82
C GLN A 230 -9.43 -13.85 -15.43
N CYS A 231 -8.91 -13.43 -14.28
CA CYS A 231 -7.59 -13.87 -13.80
C CYS A 231 -7.64 -15.32 -13.28
N ILE A 232 -8.72 -15.68 -12.57
CA ILE A 232 -8.92 -17.05 -12.08
C ILE A 232 -9.06 -18.04 -13.24
N ALA A 233 -9.73 -17.66 -14.34
CA ALA A 233 -9.86 -18.53 -15.53
C ALA A 233 -8.50 -18.87 -16.18
N THR A 234 -7.44 -18.11 -15.88
CA THR A 234 -6.09 -18.30 -16.40
C THR A 234 -5.09 -18.85 -15.39
N TYR A 235 -5.50 -19.01 -14.12
CA TYR A 235 -4.66 -19.48 -13.00
C TYR A 235 -4.74 -20.99 -12.81
#